data_AF-A0A1Y1KCW7-F1
#
_entry.id   AF-A0A1Y1KCW7-F1
#
_cell.length_a   1.000
_cell.length_b   1.000
_cell.length_c   1.000
_cell.angle_alpha   90.00
_cell.angle_beta   90.00
_cell.angle_gamma   90.00
#
_symmetry.space_group_name_H-M   'P 1'
#
loop_
_entity.id
_entity.type
_entity.pdbx_description
1 polymer ?
#
loop_
_entity_poly.entity_id
_entity_poly.type
_entity_poly.pdbx_seq_one_letter_code
_entity_poly.pdbx_strand_id
1 'polypeptide(L)'
;MSSGKDAMEKYIDKVKEEAGDAWPKVKGFRYLLQDKPNGTMLADDFIESLKLLGERGLVFEAGVDQHRRGKKQLDELVDMIGRAHDGVEENKKVTIILNHLCKPDLSIYNLTSDPSFRAWRTAMYTLSKASNIYMKLSGGFSEMPEA
;
A
#
# COMPACT_ATOMS: atom_id res chain seq x y z
N MET A 1 23.46 -9.41 -4.21
CA MET A 1 22.42 -8.92 -5.15
C MET A 1 21.95 -7.58 -4.62
N SER A 2 21.69 -6.57 -5.46
CA SER A 2 21.14 -5.30 -4.96
C SER A 2 19.71 -5.49 -4.47
N SER A 3 19.36 -4.86 -3.36
CA SER A 3 18.01 -4.78 -2.78
C SER A 3 17.69 -3.33 -2.42
N GLY A 4 16.47 -3.07 -1.96
CA GLY A 4 16.05 -1.74 -1.50
C GLY A 4 16.19 -0.64 -2.54
N LYS A 5 16.62 0.55 -2.09
CA LYS A 5 16.74 1.77 -2.91
C LYS A 5 17.52 1.52 -4.20
N ASP A 6 18.69 0.90 -4.13
CA ASP A 6 19.55 0.63 -5.29
C ASP A 6 18.90 -0.30 -6.32
N ALA A 7 18.18 -1.33 -5.86
CA ALA A 7 17.45 -2.21 -6.76
C ALA A 7 16.26 -1.49 -7.41
N MET A 8 15.57 -0.66 -6.63
CA MET A 8 14.43 0.11 -7.11
C MET A 8 14.85 1.19 -8.12
N GLU A 9 15.99 1.85 -7.93
CA GLU A 9 16.55 2.79 -8.91
C GLU A 9 16.81 2.10 -10.25
N LYS A 10 17.51 0.96 -10.23
CA LYS A 10 17.75 0.16 -11.44
C LYS A 10 16.46 -0.30 -12.11
N TYR A 11 15.45 -0.66 -11.31
CA TYR A 11 14.15 -1.07 -11.83
C TYR A 11 13.42 0.11 -12.50
N ILE A 12 13.42 1.29 -11.88
CA ILE A 12 12.83 2.50 -12.46
C ILE A 12 13.54 2.87 -13.77
N ASP A 13 14.87 2.82 -13.81
CA ASP A 13 15.65 3.10 -15.01
C ASP A 13 15.30 2.12 -16.14
N LYS A 14 15.17 0.83 -15.82
CA LYS A 14 14.76 -0.17 -16.81
C LYS A 14 13.33 0.07 -17.30
N VAL A 15 12.39 0.37 -16.40
CA VAL A 15 11.01 0.70 -16.78
C VAL A 15 10.96 1.94 -17.69
N LYS A 16 11.80 2.93 -17.41
CA LYS A 16 11.90 4.14 -18.23
C LYS A 16 12.46 3.86 -19.62
N GLU A 17 13.49 3.01 -19.72
CA GLU A 17 14.03 2.54 -21.00
C GLU A 17 12.95 1.81 -21.81
N GLU A 18 12.27 0.83 -21.21
CA GLU A 18 11.23 0.03 -21.88
C GLU A 18 9.98 0.84 -22.25
N ALA A 19 9.59 1.82 -21.42
CA ALA A 19 8.44 2.66 -21.70
C ALA A 19 8.68 3.66 -22.84
N GLY A 20 9.95 4.05 -23.09
CA GLY A 20 10.32 5.05 -24.10
C GLY A 20 9.47 6.32 -24.00
N ASP A 21 8.85 6.71 -25.11
CA ASP A 21 7.99 7.90 -25.21
C ASP A 21 6.74 7.83 -24.30
N ALA A 22 6.36 6.64 -23.83
CA ALA A 22 5.26 6.46 -22.91
C ALA A 22 5.63 6.71 -21.43
N TRP A 23 6.90 6.95 -21.09
CA TRP A 23 7.34 7.22 -19.71
C TRP A 23 6.47 8.27 -18.96
N PRO A 24 6.04 9.39 -19.57
CA PRO A 24 5.17 10.35 -18.89
C PRO A 24 3.82 9.77 -18.42
N LYS A 25 3.38 8.63 -18.94
CA LYS A 25 2.17 7.90 -18.53
C LYS A 25 2.42 6.96 -17.34
N VAL A 26 3.67 6.59 -17.06
CA VAL A 26 4.01 5.79 -15.88
C VAL A 26 3.98 6.71 -14.66
N LYS A 27 3.01 6.49 -13.77
CA LYS A 27 2.82 7.33 -12.57
C LYS A 27 3.25 6.66 -11.28
N GLY A 28 3.58 5.37 -11.30
CA GLY A 28 3.94 4.64 -10.10
C GLY A 28 3.92 3.14 -10.30
N PHE A 29 3.99 2.43 -9.18
CA PHE A 29 4.14 0.96 -9.16
C PHE A 29 3.16 0.34 -8.19
N ARG A 30 2.74 -0.89 -8.51
CA ARG A 30 1.90 -1.71 -7.65
C ARG A 30 2.67 -2.95 -7.21
N TYR A 31 2.61 -3.26 -5.93
CA TYR A 31 3.09 -4.53 -5.40
C TYR A 31 1.97 -5.24 -4.63
N LEU A 32 1.71 -6.49 -5.00
CA LEU A 32 0.71 -7.33 -4.34
C LEU A 32 1.31 -7.83 -3.02
N LEU A 33 1.07 -7.09 -1.93
CA LEU A 33 1.47 -7.48 -0.57
C LEU A 33 0.52 -8.53 0.03
N GLN A 34 -0.68 -8.67 -0.56
CA GLN A 34 -1.73 -9.61 -0.15
C GLN A 34 -1.27 -11.08 -0.04
N ASP A 35 -0.32 -11.51 -0.87
CA ASP A 35 0.18 -12.89 -0.92
C ASP A 35 1.58 -13.05 -0.29
N LYS A 36 2.15 -11.98 0.28
CA LYS A 36 3.51 -11.99 0.82
C LYS A 36 3.55 -12.39 2.30
N PRO A 37 4.68 -12.95 2.78
CA PRO A 37 4.87 -13.18 4.20
C PRO A 37 4.73 -11.89 5.01
N ASN A 38 4.24 -12.04 6.24
CA ASN A 38 4.22 -10.95 7.22
C ASN A 38 5.64 -10.39 7.41
N GLY A 39 5.74 -9.07 7.56
CA GLY A 39 7.00 -8.35 7.70
C GLY A 39 7.66 -7.95 6.38
N THR A 40 7.19 -8.44 5.23
CA THR A 40 7.76 -8.07 3.90
C THR A 40 7.77 -6.56 3.69
N MET A 41 6.67 -5.88 4.02
CA MET A 41 6.55 -4.43 3.86
C MET A 41 7.25 -3.62 4.97
N LEU A 42 7.75 -4.30 6.01
CA LEU A 42 8.47 -3.67 7.12
C LEU A 42 9.99 -3.78 6.97
N ALA A 43 10.48 -4.49 5.95
CA ALA A 43 11.91 -4.55 5.69
C ALA A 43 12.45 -3.14 5.38
N ASP A 44 13.60 -2.77 5.95
CA ASP A 44 14.20 -1.44 5.77
C ASP A 44 14.40 -1.11 4.28
N ASP A 45 14.88 -2.09 3.51
CA ASP A 45 15.01 -1.98 2.05
C ASP A 45 13.69 -1.63 1.36
N PHE A 46 12.57 -2.19 1.82
CA PHE A 46 11.26 -1.88 1.26
C PHE A 46 10.88 -0.43 1.56
N ILE A 47 11.08 0.02 2.81
CA ILE A 47 10.80 1.39 3.25
C ILE A 47 11.65 2.40 2.48
N GLU A 48 12.95 2.14 2.31
CA GLU A 48 13.84 3.04 1.55
C GLU A 48 13.48 3.10 0.06
N SER A 49 12.94 2.02 -0.49
CA SER A 49 12.39 2.03 -1.86
C SER A 49 11.14 2.92 -1.96
N LEU A 50 10.28 2.93 -0.95
CA LEU A 50 9.11 3.81 -0.91
C LEU A 50 9.52 5.29 -0.81
N LYS A 51 10.52 5.62 0.01
CA LYS A 51 11.06 6.99 0.10
C LYS A 51 11.60 7.47 -1.24
N LEU A 52 12.35 6.62 -1.95
CA LEU A 52 12.80 6.91 -3.31
C LEU A 52 11.63 7.20 -4.27
N LEU A 53 10.53 6.44 -4.20
CA LEU A 53 9.37 6.72 -5.04
C LEU A 53 8.80 8.13 -4.78
N GLY A 54 8.71 8.52 -3.51
CA GLY A 54 8.33 9.88 -3.13
C GLY A 54 9.28 10.96 -3.68
N GLU A 55 10.59 10.76 -3.54
CA GLU A 55 11.63 11.65 -4.11
C GLU A 55 11.48 11.82 -5.64
N ARG A 56 11.02 10.77 -6.34
CA ARG A 56 10.84 10.76 -7.79
C ARG A 56 9.43 11.20 -8.23
N GLY A 57 8.53 11.53 -7.31
CA GLY A 57 7.14 11.91 -7.61
C GLY A 57 6.30 10.75 -8.17
N LEU A 58 6.66 9.50 -7.84
CA LEU A 58 5.96 8.29 -8.26
C LEU A 58 5.07 7.76 -7.13
N VAL A 59 3.89 7.25 -7.48
CA VAL A 59 2.95 6.68 -6.51
C VAL A 59 3.25 5.22 -6.21
N PHE A 60 2.84 4.76 -5.04
CA PHE A 60 2.85 3.35 -4.68
C PHE A 60 1.41 2.84 -4.46
N GLU A 61 1.01 1.80 -5.19
CA GLU A 61 -0.26 1.12 -4.96
C GLU A 61 -0.08 -0.08 -4.02
N ALA A 62 -0.72 -0.01 -2.87
CA ALA A 62 -0.66 -1.05 -1.85
C ALA A 62 -1.84 -2.01 -1.99
N GLY A 63 -1.56 -3.22 -2.48
CA GLY A 63 -2.51 -4.33 -2.54
C GLY A 63 -2.42 -5.22 -1.31
N VAL A 64 -3.33 -5.04 -0.34
CA VAL A 64 -3.47 -5.89 0.86
C VAL A 64 -4.82 -6.64 0.84
N ASP A 65 -4.95 -7.68 1.65
CA ASP A 65 -6.12 -8.54 1.75
C ASP A 65 -6.53 -8.74 3.21
N GLN A 66 -7.19 -7.74 3.79
CA GLN A 66 -7.62 -7.80 5.19
C GLN A 66 -8.51 -9.01 5.45
N HIS A 67 -9.45 -9.31 4.56
CA HIS A 67 -10.40 -10.39 4.73
C HIS A 67 -9.68 -11.73 5.01
N ARG A 68 -8.66 -12.11 4.23
CA ARG A 68 -7.96 -13.40 4.42
C ARG A 68 -6.74 -13.31 5.34
N ARG A 69 -6.09 -12.16 5.43
CA ARG A 69 -4.83 -12.00 6.20
C ARG A 69 -5.03 -11.45 7.61
N GLY A 70 -6.19 -10.86 7.87
CA GLY A 70 -6.57 -10.33 9.16
C GLY A 70 -5.74 -9.13 9.62
N LYS A 71 -6.06 -8.66 10.83
CA LYS A 71 -5.60 -7.39 11.41
C LYS A 71 -4.10 -7.15 11.27
N LYS A 72 -3.28 -8.20 11.37
CA LYS A 72 -1.83 -8.09 11.31
C LYS A 72 -1.36 -7.40 10.03
N GLN A 73 -1.95 -7.70 8.86
CA GLN A 73 -1.54 -7.06 7.61
C GLN A 73 -1.92 -5.57 7.56
N LEU A 74 -3.02 -5.17 8.21
CA LEU A 74 -3.38 -3.76 8.35
C LEU A 74 -2.45 -3.01 9.32
N ASP A 75 -2.04 -3.67 10.41
CA ASP A 75 -1.07 -3.09 11.34
C ASP A 75 0.28 -2.85 10.64
N GLU A 76 0.76 -3.82 9.86
CA GLU A 76 1.98 -3.68 9.07
C GLU A 76 1.86 -2.59 8.00
N LEU A 77 0.67 -2.44 7.39
CA LEU A 77 0.42 -1.36 6.43
C LEU A 77 0.50 0.02 7.09
N VAL A 78 -0.09 0.19 8.28
CA VAL A 78 -0.01 1.45 9.05
C VAL A 78 1.44 1.77 9.42
N ASP A 79 2.19 0.78 9.90
CA ASP A 79 3.60 0.93 10.28
C ASP A 79 4.49 1.26 9.06
N MET A 80 4.34 0.52 7.95
CA MET A 80 5.04 0.79 6.70
C MET A 80 4.85 2.24 6.24
N ILE A 81 3.62 2.75 6.27
CA ILE A 81 3.31 4.13 5.86
C ILE A 81 3.95 5.13 6.82
N GLY A 82 3.83 4.89 8.14
CA GLY A 82 4.47 5.73 9.16
C GLY A 82 5.98 5.83 8.92
N ARG A 83 6.66 4.71 8.70
CA ARG A 83 8.11 4.65 8.47
C ARG A 83 8.55 5.22 7.11
N ALA A 84 7.72 5.09 6.08
CA ALA A 84 7.98 5.67 4.77
C ALA A 84 7.85 7.20 4.76
N HIS A 85 7.09 7.78 5.70
CA HIS A 85 6.89 9.22 5.84
C HIS A 85 7.70 9.86 6.97
N ASP A 86 8.23 9.08 7.90
CA ASP A 86 9.00 9.57 9.04
C ASP A 86 10.28 10.30 8.60
N GLY A 87 10.47 11.52 9.11
CA GLY A 87 11.60 12.39 8.75
C GLY A 87 11.62 12.87 7.29
N VAL A 88 10.59 12.61 6.48
CA VAL A 88 10.55 13.00 5.06
C VAL A 88 9.82 14.33 4.88
N GLU A 89 10.43 15.25 4.12
CA GLU A 89 9.81 16.52 3.72
C GLU A 89 8.47 16.30 3.03
N GLU A 90 7.48 17.17 3.29
CA GLU A 90 6.09 16.96 2.84
C GLU A 90 5.95 16.75 1.32
N ASN A 91 6.75 17.48 0.52
CA ASN A 91 6.77 17.37 -0.94
C ASN A 91 7.53 16.15 -1.50
N LYS A 92 8.22 15.40 -0.62
CA LYS A 92 8.95 14.16 -0.96
C LYS A 92 8.30 12.92 -0.37
N LYS A 93 7.26 13.06 0.45
CA LYS A 93 6.50 11.91 0.96
C LYS A 93 5.84 11.17 -0.19
N VAL A 94 6.06 9.86 -0.25
CA VAL A 94 5.42 9.00 -1.26
C VAL A 94 3.91 9.07 -1.16
N THR A 95 3.24 9.19 -2.31
CA THR A 95 1.78 9.05 -2.38
C THR A 95 1.42 7.58 -2.44
N ILE A 96 0.58 7.13 -1.51
CA ILE A 96 0.17 5.73 -1.41
C ILE A 96 -1.31 5.61 -1.70
N ILE A 97 -1.65 4.70 -2.62
CA ILE A 97 -3.01 4.40 -3.01
C ILE A 97 -3.37 3.01 -2.50
N LEU A 98 -4.28 2.97 -1.53
CA LEU A 98 -4.81 1.76 -0.93
C LEU A 98 -5.79 1.10 -1.92
N ASN A 99 -5.52 -0.13 -2.31
CA ASN A 99 -6.36 -0.85 -3.26
C ASN A 99 -7.61 -1.43 -2.58
N HIS A 100 -8.74 -1.32 -3.28
CA HIS A 100 -9.96 -2.09 -3.01
C HIS A 100 -10.48 -2.04 -1.57
N LEU A 101 -10.48 -0.86 -0.93
CA LEU A 101 -10.84 -0.73 0.49
C LEU A 101 -9.96 -1.55 1.44
N CYS A 102 -8.77 -2.00 1.01
CA CYS A 102 -7.97 -3.02 1.70
C CYS A 102 -8.66 -4.39 1.83
N LYS A 103 -9.66 -4.68 0.99
CA LYS A 103 -10.48 -5.89 0.98
C LYS A 103 -11.05 -6.23 2.36
N PRO A 104 -11.97 -5.42 2.90
CA PRO A 104 -12.68 -5.79 4.11
C PRO A 104 -13.55 -7.03 3.84
N ASP A 105 -13.85 -7.81 4.86
CA ASP A 105 -14.88 -8.84 4.77
C ASP A 105 -16.26 -8.16 4.74
N LEU A 106 -16.93 -8.19 3.59
CA LEU A 106 -18.27 -7.59 3.41
C LEU A 106 -19.40 -8.61 3.66
N SER A 107 -19.09 -9.81 4.12
CA SER A 107 -20.08 -10.78 4.62
C SER A 107 -20.49 -10.53 6.07
N ILE A 108 -19.74 -9.68 6.80
CA ILE A 108 -20.00 -9.37 8.21
C ILE A 108 -21.33 -8.63 8.37
N TYR A 109 -22.27 -9.27 9.07
CA TYR A 109 -23.57 -8.66 9.40
C TYR A 109 -23.53 -7.85 10.70
N ASN A 110 -22.87 -8.35 11.75
CA ASN A 110 -22.84 -7.69 13.06
C ASN A 110 -21.63 -6.74 13.21
N LEU A 111 -21.77 -5.54 12.66
CA LEU A 111 -20.70 -4.52 12.66
C LEU A 111 -20.34 -3.96 14.05
N THR A 112 -21.17 -4.17 15.07
CA THR A 112 -20.94 -3.57 16.40
C THR A 112 -19.87 -4.29 17.22
N SER A 113 -19.84 -5.62 17.12
CA SER A 113 -18.94 -6.48 17.89
C SER A 113 -17.89 -7.21 17.05
N ASP A 114 -18.03 -7.23 15.73
CA ASP A 114 -17.11 -8.01 14.89
C ASP A 114 -15.66 -7.48 14.96
N PRO A 115 -14.69 -8.31 15.35
CA PRO A 115 -13.29 -7.88 15.50
C PRO A 115 -12.61 -7.54 14.17
N SER A 116 -12.97 -8.20 13.07
CA SER A 116 -12.40 -7.95 11.74
C SER A 116 -12.87 -6.59 11.21
N PHE A 117 -14.17 -6.30 11.31
CA PHE A 117 -14.70 -4.98 10.95
C PHE A 117 -14.09 -3.87 11.81
N ARG A 118 -13.98 -4.08 13.12
CA ARG A 118 -13.35 -3.10 14.03
C ARG A 118 -11.89 -2.85 13.67
N ALA A 119 -11.13 -3.90 13.34
CA ALA A 119 -9.73 -3.78 12.91
C ALA A 119 -9.63 -2.95 11.63
N TRP A 120 -10.42 -3.29 10.60
CA TRP A 120 -10.48 -2.55 9.35
C TRP A 120 -10.83 -1.07 9.58
N ARG A 121 -11.94 -0.78 10.28
CA ARG A 121 -12.40 0.58 10.57
C ARG A 121 -11.34 1.40 11.29
N THR A 122 -10.67 0.78 12.27
CA THR A 122 -9.61 1.45 13.06
C THR A 122 -8.43 1.80 12.17
N ALA A 123 -7.97 0.86 11.32
CA ALA A 123 -6.91 1.12 10.37
C ALA A 123 -7.29 2.25 9.39
N MET A 124 -8.52 2.24 8.86
CA MET A 124 -8.97 3.30 7.93
C MET A 124 -8.95 4.67 8.59
N TYR A 125 -9.41 4.78 9.84
CA TYR A 125 -9.37 6.04 10.59
C TYR A 125 -7.95 6.51 10.92
N THR A 126 -7.02 5.58 11.18
CA THR A 126 -5.61 5.92 11.37
C THR A 126 -5.00 6.40 10.07
N LEU A 127 -5.22 5.69 8.97
CA LEU A 127 -4.68 6.00 7.64
C LEU A 127 -5.24 7.30 7.08
N SER A 128 -6.49 7.66 7.40
CA SER A 128 -7.09 8.93 6.96
C SER A 128 -6.45 10.17 7.58
N LYS A 129 -5.61 10.01 8.62
CA LYS A 129 -4.87 11.12 9.26
C LYS A 129 -3.50 11.35 8.63
N ALA A 130 -2.98 10.40 7.86
CA ALA A 130 -1.71 10.54 7.17
C ALA A 130 -1.91 11.36 5.88
N SER A 131 -0.92 12.19 5.53
CA SER A 131 -0.92 12.91 4.26
C SER A 131 -0.57 11.98 3.11
N ASN A 132 -0.96 12.36 1.89
CA ASN A 132 -0.67 11.61 0.66
C ASN A 132 -1.17 10.15 0.64
N ILE A 133 -2.21 9.84 1.43
CA ILE A 133 -2.87 8.53 1.43
C ILE A 133 -4.24 8.64 0.78
N TYR A 134 -4.48 7.82 -0.23
CA TYR A 134 -5.75 7.77 -0.97
C TYR A 134 -6.31 6.36 -0.99
N MET A 135 -7.63 6.25 -1.16
CA MET A 135 -8.34 4.98 -1.17
C MET A 135 -9.04 4.75 -2.51
N LYS A 136 -8.87 3.57 -3.10
CA LYS A 136 -9.72 3.13 -4.22
C LYS A 136 -11.00 2.49 -3.71
N LEU A 137 -12.14 3.15 -3.95
CA LEU A 137 -13.47 2.57 -3.79
C LEU A 137 -13.74 1.61 -4.97
N SER A 138 -13.30 0.36 -4.84
CA SER A 138 -13.36 -0.64 -5.91
C SER A 138 -13.23 -2.06 -5.32
N GLY A 139 -13.44 -3.11 -6.12
CA GLY A 139 -13.18 -4.50 -5.73
C GLY A 139 -14.12 -5.10 -4.68
N GLY A 140 -15.06 -4.33 -4.12
CA GLY A 140 -15.94 -4.78 -3.04
C GLY A 140 -16.87 -5.95 -3.41
N PHE A 141 -17.33 -6.06 -4.66
CA PHE A 141 -18.22 -7.16 -5.04
C PHE A 141 -17.58 -8.55 -4.87
N SER A 142 -16.26 -8.68 -5.02
CA SER A 142 -15.55 -9.93 -4.76
C SER A 142 -15.40 -10.26 -3.27
N GLU A 143 -15.76 -9.33 -2.39
CA GLU A 143 -15.70 -9.47 -0.93
C GLU A 143 -17.08 -9.64 -0.29
N MET A 144 -18.15 -9.64 -1.10
CA MET A 144 -19.52 -9.91 -0.68
C MET A 144 -19.77 -11.44 -0.63
N PRO A 145 -20.76 -11.90 0.16
CA PRO A 145 -21.18 -13.30 0.14
C PRO A 145 -21.73 -13.68 -1.25
N GLU A 146 -21.73 -14.98 -1.56
CA GLU A 146 -22.42 -15.50 -2.74
C GLU A 146 -23.92 -15.15 -2.67
N ALA A 147 -24.50 -14.87 -3.84
CA ALA A 147 -25.90 -14.47 -3.99
C ALA A 147 -26.86 -15.67 -3.93
#